data_AF-A0A4Q6ATU7-F1
#
_entry.id   AF-A0A4Q6ATU7-F1
#
_cell.length_a   1.000
_cell.length_b   1.000
_cell.length_c   1.000
_cell.angle_alpha   90.00
_cell.angle_beta   90.00
_cell.angle_gamma   90.00
#
_symmetry.space_group_name_H-M   'P 1'
#
loop_
_entity.id
_entity.type
_entity.pdbx_description
1 polymer ?
#
loop_
_entity_poly.entity_id
_entity_poly.type
_entity_poly.pdbx_seq_one_letter_code
_entity_poly.pdbx_strand_id
1 'polypeptide(L)'
;MRILRYKTIAALAFAVFLTEACNKPPAYKKSGGGGGQTDDSNPGTIIPATDNGGEAFALACKDNVVKGLRSIRKLSNIEISNTVADVFGLSTGLDTSEFAEDIQKSAGGFDTAMTQANFVDERRLSGYIRFAASVSAKVDIAKLFPCSAQGSACFKTILPTLGALAWRRPLTAEELTNLTSLGAQLIADGSKADEAARALVEALIVSRGFLYRTELGVKNSAGDYDLTDWEAASALSYLVLRRPPDETLRALAAKGSLKDPATIKAQAERLLATANAKSAWAEFADMWLVSTAVESHETKVTEFTAAAKTAMAKESRDFFVDTLFDPKTGTYENLLTADYTIAGADLEWLYSAEPASGKITFKEDQRRGLLG
;
A
#
# COMPACT_ATOMS: atom_id res chain seq x y z
N MET A 1 -15.98 -32.76 29.34
CA MET A 1 -17.21 -32.17 29.91
C MET A 1 -18.08 -31.75 28.72
N ARG A 2 -19.24 -32.40 28.53
CA ARG A 2 -20.21 -32.14 27.45
C ARG A 2 -21.03 -30.88 27.75
N ILE A 3 -21.76 -30.38 26.74
CA ILE A 3 -22.62 -29.17 26.65
C ILE A 3 -21.85 -28.08 25.87
N LEU A 4 -22.16 -27.63 24.65
CA LEU A 4 -23.41 -27.47 23.89
C LEU A 4 -23.15 -27.66 22.38
N ARG A 5 -23.96 -28.49 21.73
CA ARG A 5 -24.21 -28.42 20.28
C ARG A 5 -25.26 -27.32 20.07
N TYR A 6 -24.95 -26.30 19.28
CA TYR A 6 -25.96 -25.48 18.63
C TYR A 6 -25.58 -25.24 17.17
N LYS A 7 -26.53 -25.55 16.30
CA LYS A 7 -26.49 -25.36 14.86
C LYS A 7 -26.70 -23.87 14.57
N THR A 8 -25.72 -23.26 13.92
CA THR A 8 -25.87 -22.14 12.99
C THR A 8 -24.78 -22.32 11.93
N ILE A 9 -25.01 -23.27 11.04
CA ILE A 9 -24.26 -23.42 9.79
C ILE A 9 -24.85 -22.40 8.82
N ALA A 10 -24.18 -21.26 8.68
CA ALA A 10 -24.20 -20.37 7.52
C ALA A 10 -23.24 -19.20 7.79
N ALA A 11 -21.93 -19.49 7.81
CA ALA A 11 -20.90 -18.46 7.86
C ALA A 11 -19.91 -18.74 6.73
N LEU A 12 -19.91 -17.80 5.78
CA LEU A 12 -18.86 -17.46 4.82
C LEU A 12 -17.91 -18.59 4.42
N ALA A 13 -18.22 -19.24 3.29
CA ALA A 13 -17.19 -19.76 2.41
C ALA A 13 -16.45 -18.56 1.77
N PHE A 14 -15.54 -17.93 2.51
CA PHE A 14 -14.51 -17.08 1.93
C PHE A 14 -13.38 -18.01 1.47
N ALA A 15 -13.56 -18.57 0.27
CA ALA A 15 -12.49 -19.29 -0.41
C ALA A 15 -11.44 -18.25 -0.82
N VAL A 16 -10.41 -18.12 0.02
CA VAL A 16 -9.11 -17.58 -0.36
C VAL A 16 -8.50 -18.56 -1.35
N PHE A 17 -8.89 -18.45 -2.61
CA PHE A 17 -8.06 -18.93 -3.72
C PHE A 17 -7.00 -17.87 -3.98
N LEU A 18 -5.89 -17.99 -3.26
CA LEU A 18 -4.63 -17.47 -3.76
C LEU A 18 -4.28 -18.28 -5.02
N THR A 19 -4.38 -17.59 -6.14
CA THR A 19 -3.73 -17.88 -7.42
C THR A 19 -4.07 -19.20 -8.11
N GLU A 20 -5.11 -19.18 -8.95
CA GLU A 20 -4.93 -19.64 -10.33
C GLU A 20 -4.78 -18.42 -11.24
N ALA A 21 -3.56 -18.28 -11.74
CA ALA A 21 -3.17 -17.31 -12.74
C ALA A 21 -3.69 -17.71 -14.13
N CYS A 22 -3.89 -16.70 -14.98
CA CYS A 22 -3.86 -16.82 -16.45
C CYS A 22 -4.85 -17.79 -17.12
N ASN A 23 -6.10 -17.36 -17.38
CA ASN A 23 -6.68 -17.27 -18.75
C ASN A 23 -8.20 -17.10 -18.78
N LYS A 24 -8.62 -16.12 -19.59
CA LYS A 24 -9.95 -15.86 -20.20
C LYS A 24 -11.09 -15.31 -19.31
N PRO A 25 -11.70 -14.17 -19.70
CA PRO A 25 -12.96 -13.74 -19.11
C PRO A 25 -14.08 -14.73 -19.46
N PRO A 26 -15.01 -15.03 -18.55
CA PRO A 26 -16.11 -15.93 -18.85
C PRO A 26 -17.00 -15.33 -19.93
N ALA A 27 -17.29 -16.12 -20.97
CA ALA A 27 -18.34 -15.79 -21.92
C ALA A 27 -19.68 -15.75 -21.18
N TYR A 28 -20.38 -14.62 -21.27
CA TYR A 28 -21.74 -14.47 -20.76
C TYR A 28 -22.68 -15.37 -21.55
N LYS A 29 -22.94 -16.59 -21.06
CA LYS A 29 -24.07 -17.41 -21.55
C LYS A 29 -25.34 -16.85 -20.93
N LYS A 30 -26.11 -16.11 -21.73
CA LYS A 30 -27.53 -15.83 -21.50
C LYS A 30 -28.23 -17.16 -21.18
N SER A 31 -28.86 -17.30 -20.01
CA SER A 31 -29.68 -18.48 -19.72
C SER A 31 -30.95 -18.45 -20.58
N GLY A 32 -30.97 -19.28 -21.62
CA GLY A 32 -32.19 -19.76 -22.27
C GLY A 32 -32.30 -21.26 -21.99
N GLY A 33 -33.46 -21.71 -21.51
CA GLY A 33 -33.66 -23.05 -20.95
C GLY A 33 -33.75 -24.21 -21.94
N GLY A 34 -33.72 -25.44 -21.41
CA GLY A 34 -34.19 -26.66 -22.07
C GLY A 34 -33.35 -27.95 -21.86
N GLY A 35 -33.76 -28.79 -20.90
CA GLY A 35 -34.00 -30.25 -21.03
C GLY A 35 -32.90 -31.32 -21.28
N GLY A 36 -32.75 -32.26 -20.31
CA GLY A 36 -32.46 -33.72 -20.46
C GLY A 36 -31.01 -34.15 -20.78
N GLN A 37 -30.43 -35.28 -20.35
CA GLN A 37 -30.89 -36.48 -19.63
C GLN A 37 -29.65 -37.29 -19.13
N THR A 38 -29.87 -38.17 -18.15
CA THR A 38 -28.95 -38.99 -17.30
C THR A 38 -28.27 -40.18 -17.99
N ASP A 39 -27.14 -40.67 -17.44
CA ASP A 39 -26.95 -42.12 -17.21
C ASP A 39 -26.02 -42.41 -16.01
N ASP A 40 -26.46 -43.33 -15.15
CA ASP A 40 -25.89 -43.80 -13.89
C ASP A 40 -25.59 -45.30 -14.04
N SER A 41 -24.35 -45.77 -13.82
CA SER A 41 -24.13 -47.18 -13.42
C SER A 41 -22.73 -47.50 -12.87
N ASN A 42 -22.66 -47.35 -11.54
CA ASN A 42 -21.95 -48.16 -10.55
C ASN A 42 -20.44 -47.97 -10.24
N PRO A 43 -20.06 -47.94 -8.93
CA PRO A 43 -18.76 -47.57 -8.39
C PRO A 43 -17.88 -48.79 -8.07
N GLY A 44 -16.58 -48.71 -8.35
CA GLY A 44 -15.61 -49.79 -8.15
C GLY A 44 -14.37 -49.35 -7.38
N THR A 45 -14.25 -49.91 -6.18
CA THR A 45 -13.12 -50.22 -5.28
C THR A 45 -11.65 -49.88 -5.67
N ILE A 46 -10.92 -49.46 -4.62
CA ILE A 46 -9.51 -49.00 -4.43
C ILE A 46 -8.48 -50.16 -4.70
N ILE A 47 -7.20 -49.98 -5.11
CA ILE A 47 -5.91 -49.70 -4.40
C ILE A 47 -4.75 -49.81 -5.47
N PRO A 48 -3.47 -49.30 -5.37
CA PRO A 48 -2.74 -48.49 -4.35
C PRO A 48 -2.04 -47.21 -4.88
N ALA A 49 -1.54 -46.42 -3.93
CA ALA A 49 -0.51 -45.39 -4.10
C ALA A 49 0.77 -45.95 -4.76
N THR A 50 1.24 -45.27 -5.81
CA THR A 50 2.66 -45.24 -6.16
C THR A 50 3.21 -43.90 -5.72
N ASP A 51 4.16 -43.97 -4.78
CA ASP A 51 5.16 -42.94 -4.49
C ASP A 51 5.59 -42.24 -5.78
N ASN A 52 5.31 -40.95 -5.87
CA ASN A 52 6.02 -39.90 -6.62
C ASN A 52 5.17 -38.62 -6.48
N GLY A 53 4.97 -38.17 -5.24
CA GLY A 53 4.02 -37.10 -4.91
C GLY A 53 4.69 -36.04 -4.05
N GLY A 54 5.51 -35.21 -4.68
CA GLY A 54 6.16 -34.09 -4.03
C GLY A 54 6.99 -33.29 -5.02
N GLU A 55 6.53 -33.17 -6.28
CA GLU A 55 6.93 -32.01 -7.06
C GLU A 55 6.36 -30.81 -6.31
N ALA A 56 7.23 -30.18 -5.51
CA ALA A 56 7.06 -28.83 -5.05
C ALA A 56 6.46 -28.04 -6.21
N PHE A 57 5.38 -27.29 -5.97
CA PHE A 57 4.81 -26.37 -6.94
C PHE A 57 5.92 -25.46 -7.45
N ALA A 58 6.60 -25.90 -8.51
CA ALA A 58 7.52 -25.07 -9.23
C ALA A 58 6.61 -24.03 -9.86
N LEU A 59 6.60 -22.83 -9.27
CA LEU A 59 6.09 -21.62 -9.89
C LEU A 59 6.92 -21.39 -11.15
N ALA A 60 6.60 -22.16 -12.19
CA ALA A 60 7.19 -22.02 -13.50
C ALA A 60 6.54 -20.79 -14.12
N CYS A 61 7.21 -19.65 -13.99
CA CYS A 61 6.94 -18.48 -14.82
C CYS A 61 7.12 -18.91 -16.29
N LYS A 62 6.03 -19.28 -16.97
CA LYS A 62 6.07 -19.46 -18.43
C LYS A 62 6.50 -18.14 -19.06
N ASP A 63 7.20 -18.20 -20.20
CA ASP A 63 7.74 -17.06 -20.96
C ASP A 63 6.71 -16.00 -21.44
N ASN A 64 5.43 -16.15 -21.06
CA ASN A 64 4.40 -15.17 -21.31
C ASN A 64 4.50 -14.04 -20.27
N VAL A 65 5.31 -13.02 -20.58
CA VAL A 65 5.35 -11.78 -19.81
C VAL A 65 3.96 -11.14 -19.82
N VAL A 66 3.26 -11.19 -18.69
CA VAL A 66 2.01 -10.46 -18.50
C VAL A 66 2.35 -8.98 -18.38
N LYS A 67 1.93 -8.21 -19.38
CA LYS A 67 2.13 -6.76 -19.43
C LYS A 67 1.20 -6.10 -18.41
N GLY A 68 1.77 -5.25 -17.56
CA GLY A 68 0.99 -4.48 -16.58
C GLY A 68 0.03 -3.51 -17.26
N LEU A 69 -1.04 -3.14 -16.55
CA LEU A 69 -1.94 -2.09 -17.00
C LEU A 69 -1.26 -0.74 -16.90
N ARG A 70 -1.27 0.02 -18.00
CA ARG A 70 -0.88 1.42 -17.99
C ARG A 70 -1.91 2.20 -17.18
N SER A 71 -1.47 2.88 -16.13
CA SER A 71 -2.40 3.49 -15.19
C SER A 71 -1.90 4.82 -14.64
N ILE A 72 -2.85 5.59 -14.12
CA ILE A 72 -2.58 6.74 -13.27
C ILE A 72 -3.13 6.35 -11.90
N ARG A 73 -2.26 6.28 -10.90
CA ARG A 73 -2.61 5.85 -9.54
C ARG A 73 -2.73 7.08 -8.65
N LYS A 74 -3.88 7.26 -8.01
CA LYS A 74 -4.01 8.24 -6.92
C LYS A 74 -3.16 7.75 -5.75
N LEU A 75 -2.45 8.66 -5.10
CA LEU A 75 -1.85 8.35 -3.81
C LEU A 75 -2.94 8.06 -2.78
N SER A 76 -2.76 7.04 -1.94
CA SER A 76 -3.61 6.88 -0.76
C SER A 76 -3.36 8.01 0.24
N ASN A 77 -4.27 8.18 1.19
CA ASN A 77 -4.19 9.21 2.23
C ASN A 77 -2.90 9.11 3.07
N ILE A 78 -2.44 7.88 3.33
CA ILE A 78 -1.18 7.66 4.04
C ILE A 78 0.03 7.94 3.13
N GLU A 79 -0.03 7.59 1.84
CA GLU A 79 1.00 7.95 0.86
C GLU A 79 1.12 9.47 0.67
N ILE A 80 0.00 10.21 0.70
CA ILE A 80 -0.03 11.69 0.70
C ILE A 80 0.70 12.23 1.92
N SER A 81 0.36 11.74 3.11
CA SER A 81 0.95 12.18 4.39
C SER A 81 2.45 11.90 4.44
N ASN A 82 2.85 10.70 4.04
CA ASN A 82 4.25 10.27 3.92
C ASN A 82 5.03 11.14 2.93
N THR A 83 4.43 11.46 1.78
CA THR A 83 5.05 12.35 0.79
C THR A 83 5.23 13.76 1.33
N VAL A 84 4.25 14.29 2.08
CA VAL A 84 4.39 15.61 2.72
C VAL A 84 5.53 15.61 3.74
N ALA A 85 5.61 14.56 4.57
CA ALA A 85 6.67 14.43 5.56
C ALA A 85 8.06 14.47 4.92
N ASP A 86 8.26 13.72 3.83
CA ASP A 86 9.58 13.57 3.20
C ASP A 86 9.96 14.77 2.31
N VAL A 87 8.98 15.42 1.68
CA VAL A 87 9.23 16.55 0.76
C VAL A 87 9.30 17.88 1.50
N PHE A 88 8.38 18.11 2.44
CA PHE A 88 8.25 19.40 3.13
C PHE A 88 8.77 19.38 4.57
N GLY A 89 9.24 18.22 5.05
CA GLY A 89 9.82 18.08 6.38
C GLY A 89 8.80 18.16 7.52
N LEU A 90 7.51 17.91 7.23
CA LEU A 90 6.42 18.02 8.20
C LEU A 90 5.80 16.63 8.48
N SER A 91 6.31 15.94 9.51
CA SER A 91 5.86 14.60 9.89
C SER A 91 4.84 14.56 11.04
N THR A 92 4.63 15.67 11.74
CA THR A 92 3.72 15.78 12.88
C THR A 92 2.72 16.93 12.69
N GLY A 93 1.54 16.82 13.30
CA GLY A 93 0.50 17.85 13.22
C GLY A 93 -0.16 18.00 11.85
N LEU A 94 -0.03 16.99 10.98
CA LEU A 94 -0.79 16.87 9.74
C LEU A 94 -2.27 16.68 10.07
N ASP A 95 -3.12 17.52 9.48
CA ASP A 95 -4.57 17.47 9.69
C ASP A 95 -5.25 16.76 8.50
N THR A 96 -5.48 15.47 8.65
CA THR A 96 -6.14 14.63 7.64
C THR A 96 -7.63 14.39 7.97
N SER A 97 -8.21 15.17 8.90
CA SER A 97 -9.60 14.95 9.36
C SER A 97 -10.64 15.12 8.24
N GLU A 98 -10.33 15.97 7.26
CA GLU A 98 -11.17 16.25 6.09
C GLU A 98 -10.93 15.28 4.92
N PHE A 99 -10.05 14.29 5.08
CA PHE A 99 -9.83 13.30 4.03
C PHE A 99 -11.03 12.38 3.88
N ALA A 100 -11.51 12.27 2.64
CA ALA A 100 -12.37 11.16 2.26
C ALA A 100 -11.64 9.83 2.48
N GLU A 101 -12.32 8.83 3.07
CA GLU A 101 -11.78 7.47 3.15
C GLU A 101 -11.41 6.96 1.74
N ASP A 102 -10.26 6.29 1.60
CA ASP A 102 -9.84 5.74 0.31
C ASP A 102 -10.69 4.55 -0.12
N ILE A 103 -11.03 3.68 0.83
CA ILE A 103 -11.94 2.55 0.61
C ILE A 103 -12.96 2.49 1.74
N GLN A 104 -14.14 1.94 1.45
CA GLN A 104 -15.12 1.66 2.49
C GLN A 104 -14.59 0.53 3.38
N LYS A 105 -14.51 0.78 4.69
CA LYS A 105 -14.01 -0.19 5.70
C LYS A 105 -14.71 -1.55 5.65
N SER A 106 -15.99 -1.59 5.26
CA SER A 106 -16.79 -2.82 5.17
C SER A 106 -16.54 -3.65 3.90
N ALA A 107 -15.89 -3.09 2.88
CA ALA A 107 -15.70 -3.76 1.59
C ALA A 107 -14.50 -4.73 1.59
N GLY A 108 -13.57 -4.57 2.55
CA GLY A 108 -12.24 -5.16 2.45
C GLY A 108 -11.45 -4.60 1.26
N GLY A 109 -10.13 -4.70 1.30
CA GLY A 109 -9.26 -4.35 0.18
C GLY A 109 -8.16 -3.34 0.50
N PHE A 110 -7.48 -2.91 -0.56
CA PHE A 110 -6.33 -2.02 -0.47
C PHE A 110 -6.75 -0.59 -0.75
N ASP A 111 -6.22 0.37 0.00
CA ASP A 111 -6.50 1.79 -0.16
C ASP A 111 -6.06 2.36 -1.52
N THR A 112 -5.19 1.65 -2.25
CA THR A 112 -4.81 1.95 -3.63
C THR A 112 -5.73 1.32 -4.70
N ALA A 113 -6.82 0.65 -4.30
CA ALA A 113 -7.73 0.01 -5.25
C ALA A 113 -8.41 1.03 -6.17
N MET A 114 -8.45 0.75 -7.47
CA MET A 114 -9.07 1.64 -8.47
C MET A 114 -10.59 1.48 -8.47
N THR A 115 -11.25 2.08 -7.48
CA THR A 115 -12.72 2.12 -7.36
C THR A 115 -13.23 3.55 -7.60
N GLN A 116 -14.53 3.69 -7.91
CA GLN A 116 -15.19 5.00 -8.03
C GLN A 116 -15.02 5.85 -6.76
N ALA A 117 -14.99 5.22 -5.59
CA ALA A 117 -14.79 5.90 -4.30
C ALA A 117 -13.40 6.56 -4.18
N ASN A 118 -12.43 6.09 -4.96
CA ASN A 118 -11.06 6.57 -4.98
C ASN A 118 -10.79 7.66 -6.04
N PHE A 119 -11.81 8.09 -6.78
CA PHE A 119 -11.69 9.25 -7.67
C PHE A 119 -11.73 10.56 -6.88
N VAL A 120 -11.11 11.59 -7.44
CA VAL A 120 -11.15 12.94 -6.87
C VAL A 120 -12.46 13.60 -7.30
N ASP A 121 -13.44 13.53 -6.41
CA ASP A 121 -14.66 14.32 -6.46
C ASP A 121 -14.47 15.67 -5.76
N GLU A 122 -15.52 16.50 -5.76
CA GLU A 122 -15.51 17.82 -5.13
C GLU A 122 -15.19 17.78 -3.63
N ARG A 123 -15.72 16.77 -2.91
CA ARG A 123 -15.51 16.60 -1.47
C ARG A 123 -14.04 16.30 -1.18
N ARG A 124 -13.47 15.33 -1.90
CA ARG A 124 -12.07 14.92 -1.74
C ARG A 124 -11.13 16.06 -2.14
N LEU A 125 -11.41 16.77 -3.23
CA LEU A 125 -10.63 17.94 -3.64
C LEU A 125 -10.65 19.04 -2.56
N SER A 126 -11.82 19.34 -2.01
CA SER A 126 -11.97 20.31 -0.92
C SER A 126 -11.15 19.92 0.31
N GLY A 127 -11.16 18.63 0.68
CA GLY A 127 -10.31 18.08 1.75
C GLY A 127 -8.82 18.24 1.45
N TYR A 128 -8.38 17.98 0.22
CA TYR A 128 -6.99 18.18 -0.20
C TYR A 128 -6.56 19.65 -0.19
N ILE A 129 -7.44 20.59 -0.55
CA ILE A 129 -7.16 22.03 -0.46
C ILE A 129 -6.99 22.45 1.00
N ARG A 130 -7.88 22.01 1.90
CA ARG A 130 -7.78 22.31 3.34
C ARG A 130 -6.51 21.72 3.96
N PHE A 131 -6.18 20.48 3.59
CA PHE A 131 -4.95 19.84 4.01
C PHE A 131 -3.71 20.59 3.51
N ALA A 132 -3.69 20.98 2.24
CA ALA A 132 -2.60 21.75 1.65
C ALA A 132 -2.38 23.09 2.39
N ALA A 133 -3.47 23.81 2.70
CA ALA A 133 -3.41 25.04 3.51
C ALA A 133 -2.91 24.78 4.95
N SER A 134 -3.33 23.67 5.57
CA SER A 134 -2.85 23.25 6.90
C SER A 134 -1.36 22.93 6.89
N VAL A 135 -0.87 22.30 5.82
CA VAL A 135 0.56 22.03 5.61
C VAL A 135 1.32 23.34 5.37
N SER A 136 0.86 24.17 4.43
CA SER A 136 1.51 25.44 4.08
C SER A 136 1.62 26.38 5.27
N ALA A 137 0.67 26.35 6.21
CA ALA A 137 0.71 27.10 7.45
C ALA A 137 1.80 26.64 8.43
N LYS A 138 2.11 25.33 8.45
CA LYS A 138 3.03 24.71 9.44
C LYS A 138 4.45 24.48 8.94
N VAL A 139 4.67 24.45 7.63
CA VAL A 139 6.02 24.26 7.07
C VAL A 139 6.94 25.44 7.37
N ASP A 140 8.23 25.15 7.52
CA ASP A 140 9.28 26.16 7.64
C ASP A 140 9.61 26.73 6.25
N ILE A 141 8.98 27.85 5.91
CA ILE A 141 9.19 28.55 4.64
C ILE A 141 10.62 29.06 4.49
N ALA A 142 11.27 29.48 5.56
CA ALA A 142 12.66 29.93 5.49
C ALA A 142 13.61 28.78 5.12
N LYS A 143 13.31 27.56 5.58
CA LYS A 143 14.06 26.36 5.18
C LYS A 143 13.75 25.91 3.77
N LEU A 144 12.47 25.95 3.35
CA LEU A 144 12.06 25.52 2.01
C LEU A 144 12.45 26.52 0.91
N PHE A 145 12.38 27.82 1.21
CA PHE A 145 12.68 28.92 0.31
C PHE A 145 13.70 29.88 0.98
N PRO A 146 14.96 29.46 1.15
CA PRO A 146 15.98 30.24 1.88
C PRO A 146 16.32 31.58 1.21
N CYS A 147 15.96 31.74 -0.06
CA CYS A 147 16.12 32.97 -0.82
C CYS A 147 14.85 33.82 -0.90
N SER A 148 13.82 33.60 -0.06
CA SER A 148 12.49 34.22 -0.23
C SER A 148 12.54 35.75 -0.35
N ALA A 149 13.50 36.41 0.30
CA ALA A 149 13.77 37.85 0.15
C ALA A 149 14.01 38.32 -1.30
N GLN A 150 14.41 37.41 -2.20
CA GLN A 150 14.60 37.67 -3.64
C GLN A 150 13.28 37.57 -4.45
N GLY A 151 12.14 37.32 -3.79
CA GLY A 151 10.82 37.20 -4.41
C GLY A 151 10.80 36.15 -5.53
N SER A 152 10.27 36.54 -6.69
CA SER A 152 10.10 35.66 -7.85
C SER A 152 11.39 35.00 -8.35
N ALA A 153 12.55 35.60 -8.13
CA ALA A 153 13.83 35.00 -8.50
C ALA A 153 14.15 33.75 -7.64
N CYS A 154 13.72 33.75 -6.38
CA CYS A 154 13.87 32.58 -5.52
C CYS A 154 13.03 31.41 -6.01
N PHE A 155 11.78 31.65 -6.41
CA PHE A 155 10.88 30.60 -6.89
C PHE A 155 11.45 29.89 -8.12
N LYS A 156 12.05 30.64 -9.06
CA LYS A 156 12.73 30.05 -10.24
C LYS A 156 13.90 29.15 -9.86
N THR A 157 14.59 29.46 -8.77
CA THR A 157 15.75 28.68 -8.28
C THR A 157 15.31 27.42 -7.53
N ILE A 158 14.27 27.52 -6.70
CA ILE A 158 13.86 26.47 -5.75
C ILE A 158 12.87 25.47 -6.36
N LEU A 159 11.90 25.94 -7.16
CA LEU A 159 10.82 25.10 -7.69
C LEU A 159 11.29 23.92 -8.56
N PRO A 160 12.39 23.99 -9.36
CA PRO A 160 12.87 22.83 -10.09
C PRO A 160 13.17 21.63 -9.18
N THR A 161 13.80 21.88 -8.04
CA THR A 161 14.17 20.84 -7.07
C THR A 161 12.97 20.45 -6.21
N LEU A 162 12.31 21.42 -5.56
CA LEU A 162 11.19 21.14 -4.66
C LEU A 162 10.02 20.48 -5.39
N GLY A 163 9.69 20.98 -6.59
CA GLY A 163 8.67 20.38 -7.43
C GLY A 163 9.06 18.97 -7.87
N ALA A 164 10.33 18.72 -8.19
CA ALA A 164 10.75 17.38 -8.63
C ALA A 164 10.66 16.35 -7.50
N LEU A 165 10.89 16.77 -6.26
CA LEU A 165 10.64 15.95 -5.07
C LEU A 165 9.13 15.69 -4.90
N ALA A 166 8.32 16.75 -4.96
CA ALA A 166 6.86 16.69 -4.78
C ALA A 166 6.16 15.83 -5.83
N TRP A 167 6.58 15.90 -7.09
CA TRP A 167 5.95 15.22 -8.22
C TRP A 167 6.75 14.00 -8.70
N ARG A 168 7.85 13.68 -8.01
CA ARG A 168 8.72 12.50 -8.18
C ARG A 168 9.37 12.37 -9.56
N ARG A 169 9.42 13.47 -10.32
CA ARG A 169 10.10 13.59 -11.60
C ARG A 169 10.45 15.05 -11.86
N PRO A 170 11.44 15.33 -12.72
CA PRO A 170 11.66 16.67 -13.23
C PRO A 170 10.37 17.31 -13.76
N LEU A 171 10.16 18.57 -13.42
CA LEU A 171 9.05 19.36 -13.94
C LEU A 171 9.26 19.61 -15.42
N THR A 172 8.17 19.64 -16.19
CA THR A 172 8.25 20.17 -17.55
C THR A 172 8.49 21.67 -17.52
N ALA A 173 8.98 22.23 -18.64
CA ALA A 173 9.17 23.68 -18.75
C ALA A 173 7.86 24.46 -18.54
N GLU A 174 6.74 23.93 -19.02
CA GLU A 174 5.41 24.50 -18.83
C GLU A 174 4.98 24.46 -17.36
N GLU A 175 5.15 23.32 -16.70
CA GLU A 175 4.84 23.16 -15.27
C GLU A 175 5.63 24.13 -14.40
N LEU A 176 6.92 24.28 -14.66
CA LEU A 176 7.77 25.24 -13.96
C LEU A 176 7.35 26.69 -14.26
N THR A 177 7.00 26.99 -15.51
CA THR A 177 6.53 28.32 -15.91
C THR A 177 5.23 28.67 -15.19
N ASN A 178 4.27 27.75 -15.11
CA ASN A 178 3.00 27.97 -14.44
C ASN A 178 3.19 28.26 -12.94
N LEU A 179 4.01 27.45 -12.24
CA LEU A 179 4.28 27.66 -10.82
C LEU A 179 5.04 28.98 -10.57
N THR A 180 6.07 29.27 -11.35
CA THR A 180 6.82 30.53 -11.19
C THR A 180 6.00 31.77 -11.53
N SER A 181 5.07 31.66 -12.48
CA SER A 181 4.14 32.74 -12.84
C SER A 181 3.11 32.98 -11.75
N LEU A 182 2.57 31.92 -11.14
CA LEU A 182 1.68 32.04 -9.98
C LEU A 182 2.36 32.80 -8.84
N GLY A 183 3.58 32.41 -8.45
CA GLY A 183 4.32 33.10 -7.40
C GLY A 183 4.62 34.57 -7.73
N ALA A 184 4.96 34.85 -8.99
CA ALA A 184 5.22 36.21 -9.45
C ALA A 184 3.96 37.08 -9.46
N GLN A 185 2.82 36.51 -9.85
CA GLN A 185 1.54 37.20 -9.85
C GLN A 185 1.08 37.54 -8.43
N LEU A 186 1.19 36.60 -7.48
CA LEU A 186 0.85 36.87 -6.07
C LEU A 186 1.67 38.02 -5.49
N ILE A 187 2.96 38.08 -5.79
CA ILE A 187 3.82 39.21 -5.38
C ILE A 187 3.36 40.51 -6.04
N ALA A 188 3.03 40.49 -7.34
CA ALA A 188 2.54 41.66 -8.06
C ALA A 188 1.19 42.18 -7.51
N ASP A 189 0.34 41.26 -7.04
CA ASP A 189 -0.95 41.55 -6.40
C ASP A 189 -0.80 42.00 -4.93
N GLY A 190 0.44 42.08 -4.42
CA GLY A 190 0.77 42.66 -3.11
C GLY A 190 1.08 41.66 -2.00
N SER A 191 1.09 40.36 -2.27
CA SER A 191 1.51 39.35 -1.28
C SER A 191 2.99 39.48 -0.94
N LYS A 192 3.33 39.20 0.32
CA LYS A 192 4.74 39.04 0.71
C LYS A 192 5.32 37.77 0.08
N ALA A 193 6.65 37.73 -0.07
CA ALA A 193 7.31 36.57 -0.67
C ALA A 193 7.03 35.26 0.09
N ASP A 194 6.97 35.30 1.42
CA ASP A 194 6.65 34.12 2.23
C ASP A 194 5.19 33.67 2.07
N GLU A 195 4.25 34.60 1.87
CA GLU A 195 2.84 34.29 1.59
C GLU A 195 2.70 33.63 0.20
N ALA A 196 3.37 34.19 -0.81
CA ALA A 196 3.45 33.58 -2.14
C ALA A 196 4.14 32.20 -2.10
N ALA A 197 5.18 32.01 -1.29
CA ALA A 197 5.83 30.72 -1.11
C ALA A 197 4.89 29.67 -0.49
N ARG A 198 4.06 30.05 0.49
CA ARG A 198 3.02 29.17 1.07
C ARG A 198 1.99 28.77 0.02
N ALA A 199 1.51 29.72 -0.78
CA ALA A 199 0.60 29.42 -1.88
C ALA A 199 1.23 28.48 -2.93
N LEU A 200 2.55 28.56 -3.16
CA LEU A 200 3.26 27.60 -4.03
C LEU A 200 3.34 26.20 -3.42
N VAL A 201 3.51 26.08 -2.09
CA VAL A 201 3.41 24.79 -1.39
C VAL A 201 2.01 24.20 -1.57
N GLU A 202 0.97 25.01 -1.42
CA GLU A 202 -0.41 24.57 -1.64
C GLU A 202 -0.61 24.09 -3.07
N ALA A 203 -0.20 24.89 -4.05
CA ALA A 203 -0.28 24.58 -5.47
C ALA A 203 0.44 23.26 -5.80
N LEU A 204 1.62 23.02 -5.21
CA LEU A 204 2.34 21.76 -5.38
C LEU A 204 1.53 20.57 -4.88
N ILE A 205 0.92 20.66 -3.69
CA ILE A 205 0.19 19.55 -3.03
C ILE A 205 -1.13 19.23 -3.74
N VAL A 206 -1.91 20.24 -4.15
CA VAL A 206 -3.22 20.03 -4.79
C VAL A 206 -3.11 19.65 -6.27
N SER A 207 -1.91 19.79 -6.86
CA SER A 207 -1.69 19.48 -8.27
C SER A 207 -1.80 17.99 -8.57
N ARG A 208 -2.21 17.68 -9.80
CA ARG A 208 -2.22 16.30 -10.33
C ARG A 208 -0.86 15.60 -10.16
N GLY A 209 0.23 16.36 -10.31
CA GLY A 209 1.58 15.86 -10.22
C GLY A 209 1.92 15.33 -8.84
N PHE A 210 1.27 15.85 -7.78
CA PHE A 210 1.42 15.39 -6.41
C PHE A 210 0.41 14.30 -6.04
N LEU A 211 -0.87 14.50 -6.37
CA LEU A 211 -1.94 13.57 -5.99
C LEU A 211 -1.88 12.23 -6.74
N TYR A 212 -1.21 12.18 -7.88
CA TYR A 212 -1.13 10.98 -8.72
C TYR A 212 0.30 10.61 -9.09
N ARG A 213 0.49 9.31 -9.34
CA ARG A 213 1.67 8.71 -9.96
C ARG A 213 1.29 8.09 -11.29
N THR A 214 2.19 8.14 -12.27
CA THR A 214 1.97 7.55 -13.58
C THR A 214 2.75 6.25 -13.72
N GLU A 215 2.12 5.29 -14.38
CA GLU A 215 2.73 4.08 -14.94
C GLU A 215 2.35 4.03 -16.42
N LEU A 216 2.56 5.15 -17.13
CA LEU A 216 2.12 5.31 -18.52
C LEU A 216 3.18 4.80 -19.49
N GLY A 217 4.45 4.89 -19.11
CA GLY A 217 5.59 4.41 -19.88
C GLY A 217 5.80 5.13 -21.21
N VAL A 218 6.88 4.75 -21.89
CA VAL A 218 7.24 5.19 -23.23
C VAL A 218 7.16 3.99 -24.16
N LYS A 219 6.56 4.21 -25.33
CA LYS A 219 6.41 3.16 -26.33
C LYS A 219 7.78 2.71 -26.84
N ASN A 220 8.05 1.41 -26.80
CA ASN A 220 9.26 0.80 -27.32
C ASN A 220 9.07 0.23 -28.74
N SER A 221 10.14 -0.29 -29.34
CA SER A 221 10.15 -0.81 -30.70
C SER A 221 9.25 -2.05 -30.90
N ALA A 222 8.98 -2.82 -29.85
CA ALA A 222 8.08 -3.96 -29.88
C ALA A 222 6.59 -3.57 -29.81
N GLY A 223 6.30 -2.27 -29.66
CA GLY A 223 4.94 -1.76 -29.50
C GLY A 223 4.44 -1.78 -28.05
N ASP A 224 5.30 -2.17 -27.11
CA ASP A 224 5.03 -2.17 -25.67
C ASP A 224 5.39 -0.84 -25.02
N TYR A 225 5.09 -0.69 -23.73
CA TYR A 225 5.39 0.52 -22.98
C TYR A 225 6.30 0.19 -21.81
N ASP A 226 7.52 0.71 -21.85
CA ASP A 226 8.47 0.58 -20.77
C ASP A 226 8.28 1.76 -19.81
N LEU A 227 8.25 1.52 -18.51
CA LEU A 227 8.27 2.61 -17.54
C LEU A 227 9.50 3.50 -17.78
N THR A 228 9.31 4.82 -17.68
CA THR A 228 10.46 5.70 -17.57
C THR A 228 11.22 5.40 -16.28
N ASP A 229 12.49 5.76 -16.19
CA ASP A 229 13.26 5.54 -14.97
C ASP A 229 12.68 6.27 -13.74
N TRP A 230 12.02 7.41 -13.94
CA TRP A 230 11.31 8.13 -12.89
C TRP A 230 10.03 7.42 -12.45
N GLU A 231 9.30 6.80 -13.39
CA GLU A 231 8.15 5.96 -13.08
C GLU A 231 8.60 4.67 -12.38
N ALA A 232 9.72 4.06 -12.78
CA ALA A 232 10.30 2.89 -12.13
C ALA A 232 10.74 3.21 -10.69
N ALA A 233 11.42 4.34 -10.47
CA ALA A 233 11.77 4.82 -9.13
C ALA A 233 10.53 5.01 -8.26
N SER A 234 9.50 5.66 -8.81
CA SER A 234 8.23 5.91 -8.12
C SER A 234 7.46 4.64 -7.83
N ALA A 235 7.41 3.69 -8.77
CA ALA A 235 6.75 2.41 -8.58
C ALA A 235 7.43 1.62 -7.45
N LEU A 236 8.76 1.49 -7.52
CA LEU A 236 9.54 0.76 -6.52
C LEU A 236 9.44 1.37 -5.12
N SER A 237 9.61 2.70 -5.02
CA SER A 237 9.59 3.38 -3.72
C SER A 237 8.24 3.27 -3.02
N TYR A 238 7.13 3.48 -3.73
CA TYR A 238 5.82 3.39 -3.09
C TYR A 238 5.37 1.95 -2.86
N LEU A 239 5.82 1.00 -3.69
CA LEU A 239 5.58 -0.43 -3.43
C LEU A 239 6.20 -0.86 -2.10
N VAL A 240 7.46 -0.45 -1.83
CA VAL A 240 8.21 -0.94 -0.67
C VAL A 240 8.04 -0.04 0.55
N LEU A 241 7.96 1.27 0.37
CA LEU A 241 8.00 2.27 1.45
C LEU A 241 6.72 3.09 1.58
N ARG A 242 5.82 3.04 0.59
CA ARG A 242 4.65 3.95 0.50
C ARG A 242 5.03 5.43 0.61
N ARG A 243 6.19 5.78 0.05
CA ARG A 243 6.90 7.08 0.18
C ARG A 243 7.53 7.48 -1.15
N PRO A 244 7.80 8.78 -1.38
CA PRO A 244 8.50 9.25 -2.57
C PRO A 244 9.91 8.64 -2.68
N PRO A 245 10.45 8.45 -3.91
CA PRO A 245 11.78 7.91 -4.10
C PRO A 245 12.82 8.70 -3.34
N ASP A 246 13.72 8.03 -2.62
CA ASP A 246 14.84 8.67 -1.94
C ASP A 246 15.89 9.22 -2.93
N GLU A 247 16.88 9.94 -2.43
CA GLU A 247 17.92 10.55 -3.28
C GLU A 247 18.68 9.53 -4.12
N THR A 248 18.90 8.31 -3.59
CA THR A 248 19.59 7.25 -4.33
C THR A 248 18.77 6.81 -5.54
N LEU A 249 17.47 6.55 -5.35
CA LEU A 249 16.59 6.21 -6.45
C LEU A 249 16.44 7.34 -7.47
N ARG A 250 16.32 8.59 -7.02
CA ARG A 250 16.24 9.75 -7.94
C ARG A 250 17.51 9.92 -8.76
N ALA A 251 18.69 9.72 -8.15
CA ALA A 251 19.96 9.78 -8.84
C ALA A 251 20.12 8.66 -9.88
N LEU A 252 19.67 7.43 -9.56
CA LEU A 252 19.63 6.32 -10.52
C LEU A 252 18.64 6.61 -11.65
N ALA A 253 17.49 7.22 -11.34
CA ALA A 253 16.51 7.60 -12.33
C ALA A 253 17.05 8.64 -13.32
N ALA A 254 17.74 9.67 -12.79
CA ALA A 254 18.39 10.70 -13.60
C ALA A 254 19.48 10.13 -14.53
N LYS A 255 20.13 9.02 -14.13
CA LYS A 255 21.16 8.32 -14.92
C LYS A 255 20.60 7.30 -15.91
N GLY A 256 19.30 7.03 -15.90
CA GLY A 256 18.70 6.01 -16.76
C GLY A 256 19.05 4.56 -16.36
N SER A 257 19.35 4.33 -15.08
CA SER A 257 19.86 3.04 -14.57
C SER A 257 18.79 2.13 -13.98
N LEU A 258 17.51 2.54 -13.95
CA LEU A 258 16.40 1.79 -13.34
C LEU A 258 15.65 0.92 -14.35
N LYS A 259 16.26 0.64 -15.50
CA LYS A 259 15.81 -0.37 -16.46
C LYS A 259 16.52 -1.71 -16.28
N ASP A 260 17.64 -1.73 -15.57
CA ASP A 260 18.41 -2.94 -15.29
C ASP A 260 17.76 -3.72 -14.13
N PRO A 261 17.33 -4.98 -14.35
CA PRO A 261 16.75 -5.82 -13.30
C PRO A 261 17.66 -6.02 -12.09
N ALA A 262 18.99 -6.09 -12.28
CA ALA A 262 19.92 -6.27 -11.18
C ALA A 262 19.95 -5.02 -10.29
N THR A 263 19.95 -3.83 -10.89
CA THR A 263 19.82 -2.56 -10.19
C THR A 263 18.50 -2.45 -9.43
N ILE A 264 17.36 -2.80 -10.06
CA ILE A 264 16.05 -2.80 -9.38
C ILE A 264 16.05 -3.73 -8.17
N LYS A 265 16.55 -4.97 -8.33
CA LYS A 265 16.63 -5.95 -7.24
C LYS A 265 17.46 -5.42 -6.07
N ALA A 266 18.65 -4.92 -6.35
CA ALA A 266 19.54 -4.36 -5.32
C ALA A 266 18.89 -3.19 -4.58
N GLN A 267 18.15 -2.32 -5.28
CA GLN A 267 17.42 -1.24 -4.63
C GLN A 267 16.23 -1.73 -3.82
N ALA A 268 15.48 -2.74 -4.30
CA ALA A 268 14.38 -3.34 -3.53
C ALA A 268 14.88 -3.92 -2.19
N GLU A 269 15.97 -4.70 -2.22
CA GLU A 269 16.60 -5.27 -1.02
C GLU A 269 17.08 -4.17 -0.05
N ARG A 270 17.73 -3.12 -0.58
CA ARG A 270 18.15 -1.96 0.23
C ARG A 270 16.97 -1.28 0.91
N LEU A 271 15.87 -1.06 0.19
CA LEU A 271 14.69 -0.39 0.73
C LEU A 271 13.97 -1.24 1.79
N LEU A 272 13.86 -2.55 1.55
CA LEU A 272 13.27 -3.50 2.51
C LEU A 272 14.04 -3.53 3.84
N ALA A 273 15.34 -3.23 3.84
CA ALA A 273 16.14 -3.15 5.06
C ALA A 273 15.84 -1.91 5.95
N THR A 274 14.99 -0.98 5.49
CA THR A 274 14.70 0.27 6.22
C THR A 274 13.54 0.13 7.21
N ALA A 275 13.53 0.96 8.25
CA ALA A 275 12.40 1.04 9.19
C ALA A 275 11.09 1.45 8.50
N ASN A 276 11.17 2.31 7.48
CA ASN A 276 10.01 2.73 6.70
C ASN A 276 9.35 1.57 5.94
N ALA A 277 10.15 0.59 5.46
CA ALA A 277 9.58 -0.62 4.88
C ALA A 277 8.78 -1.41 5.92
N LYS A 278 9.30 -1.60 7.14
CA LYS A 278 8.55 -2.29 8.20
C LYS A 278 7.19 -1.63 8.46
N SER A 279 7.14 -0.30 8.55
CA SER A 279 5.88 0.44 8.71
C SER A 279 4.92 0.24 7.52
N ALA A 280 5.42 0.35 6.29
CA ALA A 280 4.62 0.16 5.08
C ALA A 280 4.01 -1.26 4.99
N TRP A 281 4.80 -2.27 5.35
CA TRP A 281 4.34 -3.66 5.35
C TRP A 281 3.42 -3.99 6.53
N ALA A 282 3.51 -3.25 7.64
CA ALA A 282 2.54 -3.32 8.73
C ALA A 282 1.15 -2.82 8.25
N GLU A 283 1.11 -1.69 7.54
CA GLU A 283 -0.14 -1.18 6.96
C GLU A 283 -0.71 -2.13 5.89
N PHE A 284 0.17 -2.74 5.10
CA PHE A 284 -0.24 -3.80 4.17
C PHE A 284 -0.87 -4.98 4.92
N ALA A 285 -0.26 -5.45 6.01
CA ALA A 285 -0.79 -6.55 6.81
C ALA A 285 -2.16 -6.21 7.39
N ASP A 286 -2.35 -4.98 7.88
CA ASP A 286 -3.64 -4.53 8.42
C ASP A 286 -4.76 -4.60 7.37
N MET A 287 -4.46 -4.21 6.12
CA MET A 287 -5.42 -4.29 5.01
C MET A 287 -5.64 -5.71 4.52
N TRP A 288 -4.55 -6.47 4.35
CA TRP A 288 -4.60 -7.82 3.79
C TRP A 288 -5.33 -8.80 4.71
N LEU A 289 -5.07 -8.71 6.02
CA LEU A 289 -5.70 -9.54 7.04
C LEU A 289 -7.02 -8.96 7.53
N VAL A 290 -7.35 -7.73 7.13
CA VAL A 290 -8.48 -6.95 7.65
C VAL A 290 -8.42 -6.92 9.19
N SER A 291 -7.21 -6.80 9.74
CA SER A 291 -6.91 -7.02 11.17
C SER A 291 -7.77 -6.13 12.08
N THR A 292 -8.02 -4.90 11.64
CA THR A 292 -8.78 -3.88 12.38
C THR A 292 -10.28 -4.14 12.43
N ALA A 293 -10.82 -5.04 11.61
CA ALA A 293 -12.26 -5.38 11.67
C ALA A 293 -12.65 -5.97 13.04
N VAL A 294 -11.71 -6.63 13.73
CA VAL A 294 -11.93 -7.20 15.06
C VAL A 294 -12.34 -6.15 16.09
N GLU A 295 -11.90 -4.89 15.94
CA GLU A 295 -12.21 -3.79 16.87
C GLU A 295 -13.70 -3.45 16.87
N SER A 296 -14.35 -3.61 15.72
CA SER A 296 -15.79 -3.39 15.55
C SER A 296 -16.65 -4.62 15.86
N HIS A 297 -16.03 -5.80 16.08
CA HIS A 297 -16.77 -7.04 16.28
C HIS A 297 -17.48 -7.07 17.64
N GLU A 298 -18.75 -7.42 17.68
CA GLU A 298 -19.53 -7.55 18.91
C GLU A 298 -19.72 -9.02 19.30
N THR A 299 -19.51 -9.33 20.57
CA THR A 299 -19.67 -10.68 21.11
C THR A 299 -20.05 -10.64 22.60
N LYS A 300 -20.56 -11.77 23.11
CA LYS A 300 -20.90 -11.95 24.53
C LYS A 300 -19.72 -12.43 25.38
N VAL A 301 -18.57 -12.69 24.77
CA VAL A 301 -17.35 -13.12 25.47
C VAL A 301 -16.82 -11.94 26.29
N THR A 302 -16.74 -12.10 27.60
CA THR A 302 -16.40 -11.04 28.57
C THR A 302 -14.96 -10.54 28.43
N GLU A 303 -14.05 -11.43 28.06
CA GLU A 303 -12.63 -11.19 27.85
C GLU A 303 -12.36 -10.42 26.54
N PHE A 304 -13.35 -10.39 25.62
CA PHE A 304 -13.29 -9.67 24.35
C PHE A 304 -13.54 -8.16 24.53
N THR A 305 -12.77 -7.58 25.44
CA THR A 305 -12.77 -6.15 25.78
C THR A 305 -12.23 -5.29 24.65
N ALA A 306 -12.43 -3.97 24.71
CA ALA A 306 -11.83 -3.05 23.74
C ALA A 306 -10.29 -3.18 23.67
N ALA A 307 -9.63 -3.35 24.82
CA ALA A 307 -8.18 -3.55 24.89
C ALA A 307 -7.76 -4.86 24.20
N ALA A 308 -8.48 -5.96 24.45
CA ALA A 308 -8.22 -7.24 23.80
C ALA A 308 -8.38 -7.14 22.27
N LYS A 309 -9.42 -6.47 21.77
CA LYS A 309 -9.61 -6.30 20.32
C LYS A 309 -8.45 -5.52 19.67
N THR A 310 -8.04 -4.41 20.27
CA THR A 310 -6.88 -3.65 19.79
C THR A 310 -5.60 -4.48 19.86
N ALA A 311 -5.44 -5.31 20.90
CA ALA A 311 -4.32 -6.23 21.00
C ALA A 311 -4.36 -7.30 19.90
N MET A 312 -5.52 -7.87 19.55
CA MET A 312 -5.67 -8.86 18.46
C MET A 312 -5.36 -8.27 17.08
N ALA A 313 -5.82 -7.04 16.81
CA ALA A 313 -5.49 -6.34 15.57
C ALA A 313 -3.97 -6.11 15.47
N LYS A 314 -3.37 -5.64 16.56
CA LYS A 314 -1.92 -5.42 16.69
C LYS A 314 -1.13 -6.70 16.54
N GLU A 315 -1.56 -7.79 17.17
CA GLU A 315 -0.93 -9.10 17.08
C GLU A 315 -0.82 -9.58 15.64
N SER A 316 -1.93 -9.56 14.90
CA SER A 316 -1.98 -10.06 13.51
C SER A 316 -0.96 -9.34 12.62
N ARG A 317 -0.88 -8.01 12.77
CA ARG A 317 0.08 -7.16 12.07
C ARG A 317 1.52 -7.45 12.50
N ASP A 318 1.76 -7.48 13.80
CA ASP A 318 3.11 -7.60 14.34
C ASP A 318 3.68 -9.00 14.10
N PHE A 319 2.86 -10.05 14.14
CA PHE A 319 3.24 -11.40 13.74
C PHE A 319 3.67 -11.45 12.27
N PHE A 320 2.89 -10.84 11.37
CA PHE A 320 3.24 -10.77 9.95
C PHE A 320 4.57 -10.04 9.74
N VAL A 321 4.75 -8.86 10.36
CA VAL A 321 5.96 -8.06 10.19
C VAL A 321 7.18 -8.71 10.85
N ASP A 322 7.05 -9.24 12.07
CA ASP A 322 8.15 -9.94 12.76
C ASP A 322 8.62 -11.11 11.91
N THR A 323 7.69 -11.94 11.45
CA THR A 323 8.01 -13.11 10.64
C THR A 323 8.65 -12.69 9.31
N LEU A 324 8.02 -11.79 8.54
CA LEU A 324 8.51 -11.41 7.21
C LEU A 324 9.92 -10.81 7.24
N PHE A 325 10.25 -10.03 8.26
CA PHE A 325 11.53 -9.33 8.36
C PHE A 325 12.57 -10.06 9.25
N ASP A 326 12.25 -11.24 9.77
CA ASP A 326 13.23 -12.06 10.49
C ASP A 326 14.20 -12.71 9.48
N PRO A 327 15.52 -12.49 9.61
CA PRO A 327 16.50 -13.03 8.66
C PRO A 327 16.65 -14.57 8.71
N LYS A 328 16.16 -15.22 9.76
CA LYS A 328 16.21 -16.67 9.96
C LYS A 328 14.87 -17.34 9.67
N THR A 329 13.77 -16.68 10.04
CA THR A 329 12.42 -17.27 9.97
C THR A 329 11.49 -16.59 8.96
N GLY A 330 11.98 -15.61 8.19
CA GLY A 330 11.26 -14.91 7.11
C GLY A 330 11.03 -15.75 5.86
N THR A 331 10.36 -16.89 6.04
CA THR A 331 9.91 -17.75 4.96
C THR A 331 8.38 -17.74 4.91
N TYR A 332 7.85 -17.94 3.71
CA TYR A 332 6.40 -18.13 3.53
C TYR A 332 5.87 -19.33 4.31
N GLU A 333 6.66 -20.41 4.39
CA GLU A 333 6.33 -21.59 5.18
C GLU A 333 6.17 -21.22 6.67
N ASN A 334 7.14 -20.54 7.26
CA ASN A 334 7.06 -20.15 8.66
C ASN A 334 5.90 -19.19 8.94
N LEU A 335 5.53 -18.31 8.00
CA LEU A 335 4.32 -17.48 8.14
C LEU A 335 3.06 -18.34 8.31
N LEU A 336 3.00 -19.53 7.71
CA LEU A 336 1.87 -20.45 7.80
C LEU A 336 1.99 -21.50 8.90
N THR A 337 3.19 -21.81 9.37
CA THR A 337 3.43 -22.94 10.29
C THR A 337 4.03 -22.54 11.64
N ALA A 338 4.33 -21.26 11.86
CA ALA A 338 4.92 -20.79 13.11
C ALA A 338 4.12 -21.28 14.31
N ASP A 339 4.82 -21.85 15.28
CA ASP A 339 4.27 -22.32 16.55
C ASP A 339 4.18 -21.20 17.59
N TYR A 340 4.23 -19.94 17.15
CA TYR A 340 4.15 -18.77 18.00
C TYR A 340 3.38 -17.63 17.34
N THR A 341 2.95 -16.69 18.16
CA THR A 341 2.43 -15.38 17.77
C THR A 341 3.14 -14.25 18.54
N ILE A 342 2.92 -13.00 18.13
CA ILE A 342 3.45 -11.78 18.78
C ILE A 342 2.32 -11.13 19.58
N ALA A 343 2.22 -11.51 20.85
CA ALA A 343 1.12 -11.12 21.72
C ALA A 343 1.60 -10.78 23.13
N GLY A 344 0.82 -9.94 23.82
CA GLY A 344 1.02 -9.54 25.20
C GLY A 344 -0.03 -10.13 26.15
N ALA A 345 -0.01 -9.68 27.41
CA ALA A 345 -0.86 -10.21 28.49
C ALA A 345 -2.37 -10.14 28.19
N ASP A 346 -2.80 -9.14 27.40
CA ASP A 346 -4.21 -8.96 27.02
C ASP A 346 -4.80 -10.13 26.20
N LEU A 347 -3.94 -11.04 25.70
CA LEU A 347 -4.33 -12.18 24.86
C LEU A 347 -4.02 -13.53 25.50
N GLU A 348 -3.56 -13.57 26.76
CA GLU A 348 -3.26 -14.83 27.47
C GLU A 348 -4.48 -15.76 27.54
N TRP A 349 -5.67 -15.19 27.73
CA TRP A 349 -6.92 -15.94 27.79
C TRP A 349 -7.25 -16.66 26.47
N LEU A 350 -6.83 -16.09 25.34
CA LEU A 350 -7.09 -16.63 24.01
C LEU A 350 -6.19 -17.85 23.73
N TYR A 351 -4.93 -17.77 24.14
CA TYR A 351 -3.93 -18.81 23.89
C TYR A 351 -3.71 -19.77 25.05
N SER A 352 -4.31 -19.49 26.20
CA SER A 352 -4.08 -20.20 27.46
C SER A 352 -2.58 -20.29 27.81
N ALA A 353 -1.80 -19.26 27.50
CA ALA A 353 -0.35 -19.23 27.65
C ALA A 353 0.15 -17.80 27.93
N GLU A 354 1.17 -17.68 28.79
CA GLU A 354 1.81 -16.40 29.12
C GLU A 354 2.83 -15.98 28.05
N PRO A 355 2.93 -14.69 27.74
CA PRO A 355 3.92 -14.18 26.81
C PRO A 355 5.33 -14.26 27.40
N ALA A 356 6.27 -14.81 26.63
CA ALA A 356 7.70 -14.82 26.93
C ALA A 356 8.42 -13.96 25.89
N SER A 357 9.10 -12.90 26.33
CA SER A 357 9.83 -11.98 25.45
C SER A 357 8.97 -11.41 24.30
N GLY A 358 7.68 -11.17 24.56
CA GLY A 358 6.74 -10.63 23.57
C GLY A 358 6.19 -11.65 22.57
N LYS A 359 6.43 -12.95 22.79
CA LYS A 359 5.87 -14.04 21.98
C LYS A 359 5.03 -14.98 22.84
N ILE A 360 3.97 -15.54 22.27
CA ILE A 360 3.21 -16.64 22.88
C ILE A 360 3.39 -17.87 22.00
N THR A 361 3.89 -18.98 22.58
CA THR A 361 3.97 -20.27 21.88
C THR A 361 2.63 -20.99 21.93
N PHE A 362 2.16 -21.44 20.78
CA PHE A 362 0.93 -22.22 20.67
C PHE A 362 1.09 -23.59 21.32
N LYS A 363 0.13 -23.96 22.16
CA LYS A 363 0.09 -25.28 22.81
C LYS A 363 -0.40 -26.38 21.86
N GLU A 364 -1.18 -26.00 20.85
CA GLU A 364 -1.82 -26.91 19.90
C GLU A 364 -1.03 -26.99 18.59
N ASP A 365 -1.15 -28.13 17.89
CA ASP A 365 -0.48 -28.40 16.61
C ASP A 365 -1.40 -28.23 15.40
N GLN A 366 -2.72 -28.24 15.62
CA GLN A 366 -3.75 -28.19 14.59
C GLN A 366 -3.93 -26.79 13.97
N ARG A 367 -3.50 -25.76 14.70
CA ARG A 367 -3.74 -24.35 14.41
C ARG A 367 -2.49 -23.54 14.68
N ARG A 368 -1.81 -23.11 13.61
CA ARG A 368 -0.51 -22.45 13.62
C ARG A 368 -0.38 -21.39 12.53
N GLY A 369 0.60 -20.52 12.73
CA GLY A 369 0.89 -19.40 11.85
C GLY A 369 -0.31 -18.52 11.59
N LEU A 370 -0.36 -17.95 10.39
CA LEU A 370 -1.35 -16.95 10.02
C LEU A 370 -2.79 -17.48 9.90
N LEU A 371 -2.97 -18.78 9.63
CA LEU A 371 -4.29 -19.36 9.36
C LEU A 371 -5.06 -19.75 10.62
N GLY A 372 -4.50 -19.43 11.79
CA GLY A 372 -5.01 -19.85 13.08
C GLY A 372 -4.32 -21.12 13.45
#